data_AF-A0A5E4PIT4-F1
#
_entry.id   AF-A0A5E4PIT4-F1
#
_cell.length_a   1.000
_cell.length_b   1.000
_cell.length_c   1.000
_cell.angle_alpha   90.00
_cell.angle_beta   90.00
_cell.angle_gamma   90.00
#
_symmetry.space_group_name_H-M   'P 1'
#
loop_
_entity.id
_entity.type
_entity.pdbx_description
1 polymer ?
#
loop_
_entity_poly.entity_id
_entity_poly.type
_entity_poly.pdbx_seq_one_letter_code
_entity_poly.pdbx_strand_id
1 'polypeptide(L)'
;MKAKSFQEYLEKRLDQSEIAEIEKLAELEMEFLRSLQEDVSSAVASYMAKEKIGFNELVRRLNISPTQASNIQSGKANLTLATIAHIFALLKMRPHLIVNDKLSKHEVA
;
A
#
# COMPACT_ATOMS: atom_id res chain seq x y z
N MET A 1 -35.72 -15.68 -10.40
CA MET A 1 -34.46 -16.47 -10.38
C MET A 1 -33.60 -15.96 -9.24
N LYS A 2 -33.21 -16.80 -8.27
CA LYS A 2 -32.16 -16.43 -7.32
C LYS A 2 -30.83 -16.60 -8.04
N ALA A 3 -30.08 -15.51 -8.20
CA ALA A 3 -28.72 -15.59 -8.71
C ALA A 3 -27.88 -16.44 -7.74
N LYS A 4 -27.08 -17.35 -8.28
CA LYS A 4 -26.11 -18.13 -7.47
C LYS A 4 -25.12 -17.16 -6.84
N SER A 5 -24.74 -17.42 -5.59
CA SER A 5 -23.75 -16.59 -4.92
C SER A 5 -22.38 -16.74 -5.60
N PHE A 6 -21.51 -15.73 -5.47
CA PHE A 6 -20.14 -15.82 -6.00
C PHE A 6 -19.38 -17.02 -5.42
N GLN A 7 -19.63 -17.34 -4.14
CA GLN A 7 -19.07 -18.52 -3.46
C GLN A 7 -19.50 -19.83 -4.13
N GLU A 8 -20.79 -19.99 -4.43
CA GLU A 8 -21.33 -21.16 -5.14
C GLU A 8 -20.79 -21.31 -6.56
N TYR A 9 -20.22 -20.26 -7.14
CA TYR A 9 -19.55 -20.29 -8.44
C TYR A 9 -18.08 -20.71 -8.32
N LEU A 10 -17.39 -20.28 -7.26
CA LEU A 10 -16.01 -20.66 -6.95
C LEU A 10 -15.90 -22.16 -6.63
N GLU A 11 -16.75 -22.66 -5.74
CA GLU A 11 -16.77 -24.08 -5.32
C GLU A 11 -17.07 -25.08 -6.45
N LYS A 12 -17.53 -24.60 -7.62
CA LYS A 12 -17.76 -25.44 -8.81
C LYS A 12 -16.55 -25.56 -9.72
N ARG A 13 -15.57 -24.69 -9.56
CA ARG A 13 -14.42 -24.55 -10.45
C ARG A 13 -13.10 -24.80 -9.75
N LEU A 14 -13.08 -24.67 -8.43
CA LEU A 14 -11.92 -24.80 -7.58
C LEU A 14 -12.27 -25.71 -6.40
N ASP A 15 -11.28 -26.46 -5.91
CA ASP A 15 -11.42 -27.20 -4.66
C ASP A 15 -11.29 -26.26 -3.44
N GLN A 16 -11.73 -26.73 -2.27
CA GLN A 16 -11.72 -25.91 -1.04
C GLN A 16 -10.30 -25.50 -0.61
N SER A 17 -9.27 -26.28 -0.93
CA SER A 17 -7.88 -25.92 -0.65
C SER A 17 -7.39 -24.78 -1.54
N GLU A 18 -7.72 -24.81 -2.83
CA GLU A 18 -7.41 -23.73 -3.77
C GLU A 18 -8.09 -22.42 -3.37
N ILE A 19 -9.35 -22.48 -2.92
CA ILE A 19 -10.08 -21.30 -2.42
C ILE A 19 -9.37 -20.73 -1.19
N ALA A 20 -9.02 -21.58 -0.21
CA ALA A 20 -8.35 -21.13 1.01
C ALA A 20 -6.94 -20.56 0.73
N GLU A 21 -6.21 -21.11 -0.24
CA GLU A 21 -4.91 -20.58 -0.66
C GLU A 21 -5.05 -19.19 -1.30
N ILE A 22 -6.03 -19.00 -2.19
CA ILE A 22 -6.31 -17.70 -2.83
C ILE A 22 -6.69 -16.65 -1.78
N GLU A 23 -7.55 -17.01 -0.83
CA GLU A 23 -7.95 -16.10 0.27
C GLU A 23 -6.72 -15.68 1.10
N LYS A 24 -5.87 -16.63 1.47
CA LYS A 24 -4.63 -16.34 2.21
C LYS A 24 -3.66 -15.46 1.43
N LEU A 25 -3.50 -15.70 0.13
CA LEU A 25 -2.65 -14.87 -0.73
C LEU A 25 -3.18 -13.44 -0.84
N ALA A 26 -4.51 -13.27 -0.94
CA ALA A 26 -5.14 -11.95 -0.98
C ALA A 26 -4.97 -11.18 0.33
N GLU A 27 -5.06 -11.86 1.49
CA GLU A 27 -4.78 -11.27 2.79
C GLU A 27 -3.33 -10.77 2.89
N LEU A 28 -2.36 -11.60 2.49
CA LEU A 28 -0.94 -11.23 2.47
C LEU A 28 -0.67 -10.08 1.50
N GLU A 29 -1.26 -10.10 0.31
CA GLU A 29 -1.12 -9.01 -0.67
C GLU A 29 -1.61 -7.68 -0.09
N MET A 30 -2.78 -7.68 0.57
CA MET A 30 -3.33 -6.50 1.22
C MET A 30 -2.46 -6.00 2.37
N GLU A 31 -1.92 -6.92 3.18
CA GLU A 31 -1.00 -6.60 4.26
C GLU A 31 0.28 -5.93 3.72
N PHE A 32 0.91 -6.53 2.70
CA PHE A 32 2.15 -6.01 2.11
C PHE A 32 1.92 -4.67 1.43
N LEU A 33 0.83 -4.53 0.67
CA LEU A 33 0.48 -3.26 0.03
C LEU A 33 0.30 -2.15 1.07
N ARG A 34 -0.40 -2.46 2.16
CA ARG A 34 -0.64 -1.50 3.24
C ARG A 34 0.67 -1.08 3.91
N SER A 35 1.57 -2.03 4.20
CA SER A 35 2.89 -1.72 4.75
C SER A 35 3.66 -0.75 3.85
N LEU A 36 3.70 -0.98 2.54
CA LEU A 36 4.37 -0.09 1.59
C LEU A 36 3.74 1.30 1.54
N GLN A 37 2.41 1.38 1.61
CA GLN A 37 1.68 2.66 1.64
C GLN A 37 1.95 3.45 2.92
N GLU A 38 2.01 2.77 4.06
CA GLU A 38 2.30 3.36 5.37
C GLU A 38 3.74 3.89 5.44
N ASP A 39 4.71 3.18 4.86
CA ASP A 39 6.11 3.64 4.77
C ASP A 39 6.23 4.95 3.98
N VAL A 40 5.59 5.03 2.82
CA VAL A 40 5.59 6.26 1.99
C VAL A 40 4.89 7.40 2.73
N SER A 41 3.74 7.13 3.35
CA SER A 41 2.99 8.13 4.13
C SER A 41 3.84 8.70 5.27
N SER A 42 4.52 7.82 6.00
CA SER A 42 5.38 8.17 7.13
C SER A 42 6.57 9.02 6.69
N ALA A 43 7.19 8.69 5.55
CA ALA A 43 8.26 9.49 4.97
C ALA A 43 7.79 10.90 4.60
N VAL A 44 6.62 11.02 3.96
CA VAL A 44 6.03 12.31 3.60
C VAL A 44 5.70 13.14 4.84
N ALA A 45 5.07 12.55 5.85
CA ALA A 45 4.77 13.24 7.11
C ALA A 45 6.04 13.76 7.80
N SER A 46 7.09 12.94 7.83
CA SER A 46 8.39 13.32 8.40
C SER A 46 9.02 14.48 7.65
N TYR A 47 8.97 14.47 6.32
CA TYR A 47 9.44 15.57 5.48
C TYR A 47 8.65 16.85 5.73
N MET A 48 7.31 16.78 5.80
CA MET A 48 6.46 17.93 6.08
C MET A 48 6.80 18.57 7.43
N ALA A 49 6.99 17.76 8.47
CA ALA A 49 7.39 18.23 9.79
C ALA A 49 8.78 18.89 9.78
N LYS A 50 9.76 18.26 9.12
CA LYS A 50 11.14 18.75 9.03
C LYS A 50 11.24 20.10 8.29
N GLU A 51 10.56 20.20 7.15
CA GLU A 51 10.57 21.41 6.32
C GLU A 51 9.54 22.46 6.77
N LYS A 52 8.74 22.15 7.81
CA LYS A 52 7.65 23.00 8.34
C LYS A 52 6.65 23.41 7.26
N ILE A 53 6.29 22.48 6.38
CA ILE A 53 5.34 22.73 5.29
C ILE A 53 3.98 22.09 5.59
N GLY A 54 2.93 22.79 5.17
CA GLY A 54 1.56 22.27 5.21
C GLY A 54 1.18 21.50 3.95
N PHE A 55 -0.02 20.94 3.96
CA PHE A 55 -0.59 20.13 2.88
C PHE A 55 -0.59 20.84 1.52
N ASN A 56 -1.02 22.11 1.47
CA ASN A 56 -1.08 22.86 0.21
C ASN A 56 0.29 23.05 -0.43
N GLU A 57 1.33 23.21 0.39
CA GLU A 57 2.70 23.34 -0.11
C GLU A 57 3.23 21.99 -0.60
N LEU A 58 2.88 20.88 0.06
CA LEU A 58 3.18 19.53 -0.44
C LEU A 58 2.56 19.30 -1.83
N VAL A 59 1.26 19.61 -1.98
CA VAL A 59 0.53 19.50 -3.26
C VAL A 59 1.25 20.29 -4.35
N ARG A 60 1.64 21.54 -4.06
CA ARG A 60 2.36 22.41 -4.99
C ARG A 60 3.73 21.84 -5.38
N ARG A 61 4.51 21.37 -4.40
CA ARG A 61 5.87 20.85 -4.62
C ARG A 61 5.87 19.53 -5.38
N LEU A 62 4.92 18.65 -5.12
CA LEU A 62 4.77 17.38 -5.85
C LEU A 62 4.08 17.56 -7.21
N ASN A 63 3.40 18.69 -7.44
CA ASN A 63 2.63 18.95 -8.66
C ASN A 63 1.60 17.83 -8.94
N ILE A 64 0.82 17.47 -7.90
CA ILE A 64 -0.22 16.44 -7.95
C ILE A 64 -1.56 17.03 -7.51
N SER A 65 -2.66 16.30 -7.67
CA SER A 65 -3.96 16.78 -7.18
C SER A 65 -4.04 16.71 -5.63
N PRO A 66 -4.84 17.58 -4.98
CA PRO A 66 -5.10 17.48 -3.55
C PRO A 66 -5.60 16.09 -3.14
N THR A 67 -6.46 15.46 -3.93
CA THR A 67 -6.95 14.11 -3.66
C THR A 67 -5.82 13.08 -3.64
N GLN A 68 -4.90 13.15 -4.60
CA GLN A 68 -3.72 12.27 -4.62
C GLN A 68 -2.83 12.50 -3.40
N ALA A 69 -2.55 13.76 -3.06
CA ALA A 69 -1.75 14.09 -1.88
C ALA A 69 -2.42 13.60 -0.58
N SER A 70 -3.74 13.72 -0.47
CA SER A 70 -4.53 13.23 0.68
C SER A 70 -4.46 11.70 0.80
N ASN A 71 -4.59 10.98 -0.31
CA ASN A 71 -4.45 9.52 -0.33
C ASN A 71 -3.04 9.08 0.08
N ILE A 72 -2.01 9.81 -0.35
CA ILE A 72 -0.62 9.55 0.05
C ILE A 72 -0.47 9.73 1.56
N GLN A 73 -0.92 10.88 2.08
CA GLN A 73 -0.81 11.21 3.51
C GLN A 73 -1.63 10.27 4.41
N SER A 74 -2.72 9.71 3.90
CA SER A 74 -3.54 8.76 4.64
C SER A 74 -3.08 7.30 4.50
N GLY A 75 -1.99 7.02 3.76
CA GLY A 75 -1.52 5.64 3.55
C GLY A 75 -2.49 4.79 2.72
N LYS A 76 -3.29 5.41 1.86
CA LYS A 76 -4.31 4.74 1.02
C LYS A 76 -4.05 4.90 -0.47
N ALA A 77 -2.92 5.50 -0.84
CA ALA A 77 -2.60 5.74 -2.24
C ALA A 77 -2.13 4.48 -2.93
N ASN A 78 -2.75 4.15 -4.06
CA ASN A 78 -2.22 3.15 -4.99
C ASN A 78 -1.10 3.80 -5.80
N LEU A 79 0.14 3.56 -5.37
CA LEU A 79 1.33 4.21 -5.93
C LEU A 79 2.04 3.29 -6.91
N THR A 80 2.38 3.85 -8.08
CA THR A 80 3.32 3.20 -8.99
C THR A 80 4.75 3.44 -8.51
N LEU A 81 5.70 2.59 -8.94
CA LEU A 81 7.13 2.83 -8.66
C LEU A 81 7.61 4.19 -9.17
N ALA A 82 7.08 4.67 -10.31
CA ALA A 82 7.38 6.00 -10.83
C ALA A 82 6.88 7.11 -9.89
N THR A 83 5.69 6.96 -9.33
CA THR A 83 5.14 7.90 -8.35
C THR A 83 5.97 7.90 -7.06
N ILE A 84 6.41 6.73 -6.59
CA ILE A 84 7.30 6.62 -5.43
C ILE A 84 8.62 7.35 -5.72
N ALA A 85 9.26 7.09 -6.85
CA ALA A 85 10.50 7.76 -7.23
C ALA A 85 10.34 9.30 -7.28
N HIS A 86 9.24 9.80 -7.86
CA HIS A 86 8.92 11.23 -7.92
C HIS A 86 8.75 11.84 -6.52
N ILE A 87 8.00 11.17 -5.65
CA ILE A 87 7.82 11.60 -4.25
C ILE A 87 9.19 11.67 -3.58
N PHE A 88 9.95 10.57 -3.58
CA PHE A 88 11.22 10.49 -2.86
C PHE A 88 12.32 11.42 -3.41
N ALA A 89 12.26 11.78 -4.69
CA ALA A 89 13.11 12.83 -5.26
C ALA A 89 12.86 14.20 -4.58
N LEU A 90 11.59 14.55 -4.31
CA LEU A 90 11.26 15.76 -3.54
C LEU A 90 11.77 15.67 -2.09
N LEU A 91 11.61 14.51 -1.46
CA LEU A 91 12.07 14.29 -0.08
C LEU A 91 13.61 14.27 0.04
N LYS A 92 14.33 14.22 -1.08
CA LYS A 92 15.79 14.01 -1.15
C LYS A 92 16.21 12.73 -0.43
N MET A 93 15.39 11.69 -0.56
CA MET A 93 15.60 10.37 0.03
C MET A 93 15.71 9.35 -1.10
N ARG A 94 16.56 8.33 -0.94
CA ARG A 94 16.66 7.23 -1.91
C ARG A 94 15.81 6.06 -1.42
N PRO A 95 14.70 5.71 -2.10
CA PRO A 95 13.92 4.54 -1.73
C PRO A 95 14.62 3.26 -2.22
N HIS A 96 14.52 2.18 -1.45
CA HIS A 96 14.97 0.85 -1.84
C HIS A 96 14.05 -0.20 -1.21
N LEU A 97 13.67 -1.21 -2.00
CA LEU A 97 12.89 -2.34 -1.50
C LEU A 97 13.85 -3.34 -0.86
N ILE A 98 13.64 -3.67 0.41
CA ILE A 98 14.38 -4.72 1.11
C ILE A 98 13.47 -5.93 1.21
N VAL A 99 13.86 -7.03 0.56
CA VAL A 99 13.11 -8.30 0.61
C VAL A 99 13.70 -9.16 1.73
N ASN A 100 12.88 -9.46 2.74
CA ASN A 100 13.26 -10.32 3.84
C ASN A 100 12.75 -11.74 3.58
N ASP A 101 13.65 -12.73 3.60
CA ASP A 101 13.35 -14.15 3.31
C ASP A 101 12.53 -14.86 4.41
N LYS A 102 12.13 -14.12 5.46
CA LYS A 102 11.36 -14.62 6.59
C LYS A 102 10.12 -13.74 6.78
N LEU A 103 8.96 -14.28 6.47
CA LEU A 103 7.72 -13.89 7.15
C LEU A 103 7.98 -14.07 8.64
N SER A 104 7.85 -13.01 9.43
CA SER A 104 8.29 -12.97 10.83
C SER A 104 7.77 -14.18 11.60
N LYS A 105 8.66 -15.13 11.89
CA LYS A 105 8.44 -16.10 12.97
C LYS A 105 8.60 -15.34 14.28
N HIS A 106 7.53 -14.74 14.80
CA HIS A 106 7.26 -14.36 16.20
C HIS A 106 5.86 -13.73 16.14
N GLU A 107 4.79 -14.31 16.69
CA GLU A 107 4.57 -14.52 18.11
C GLU A 107 3.84 -15.85 18.38
N VAL A 108 4.57 -16.84 18.91
CA VAL A 108 3.99 -17.79 19.88
C VAL A 108 5.02 -17.85 20.99
N ALA A 109 4.75 -17.10 22.05
CA ALA A 109 5.34 -17.29 23.37
C ALA A 109 4.31 -18.00 24.24
#